data_AF-A0A515CTQ1-F1
#
_entry.id   AF-A0A515CTQ1-F1
#
_cell.length_a   1.000
_cell.length_b   1.000
_cell.length_c   1.000
_cell.angle_alpha   90.00
_cell.angle_beta   90.00
_cell.angle_gamma   90.00
#
_symmetry.space_group_name_H-M   'P 1'
#
loop_
_entity.id
_entity.type
_entity.pdbx_description
1 polymer ?
#
loop_
_entity_poly.entity_id
_entity_poly.type
_entity_poly.pdbx_seq_one_letter_code
_entity_poly.pdbx_strand_id
1 'polypeptide(L)'
;MKGDLLNMEFINSLPGPLWGSENGKDWWWPIHDIDVQTGMLRIDVCGLLEVKHVLDFYVIRDDAQTLHAPDDFYIERDEEAK
;
A
#
# COMPACT_ATOMS: atom_id res chain seq x y z
N MET A 1 0.60 15.81 -10.21
CA MET A 1 1.58 15.52 -9.13
C MET A 1 0.85 14.65 -8.09
N LYS A 2 1.45 13.60 -7.50
CA LYS A 2 0.70 12.78 -6.51
C LYS A 2 0.48 13.54 -5.20
N GLY A 3 -0.65 13.29 -4.54
CA GLY A 3 -1.05 13.82 -3.23
C GLY A 3 -0.08 13.42 -2.13
N ASP A 4 -0.06 14.18 -1.04
CA ASP A 4 0.74 13.82 0.15
C ASP A 4 0.03 12.74 1.00
N LEU A 5 -1.25 12.45 0.69
CA LEU A 5 -2.10 11.51 1.42
C LEU A 5 -2.44 10.28 0.57
N LEU A 6 -2.62 9.14 1.24
CA LEU A 6 -3.13 7.94 0.59
C LEU A 6 -4.63 8.08 0.25
N ASN A 7 -5.05 7.38 -0.79
CA ASN A 7 -6.42 7.30 -1.26
C ASN A 7 -7.18 6.24 -0.45
N MET A 8 -7.83 6.68 0.63
CA MET A 8 -8.61 5.80 1.52
C MET A 8 -9.74 5.07 0.79
N GLU A 9 -10.40 5.71 -0.18
CA GLU A 9 -11.50 5.10 -0.94
C GLU A 9 -10.99 3.96 -1.81
N PHE A 10 -9.89 4.18 -2.53
CA PHE A 10 -9.22 3.15 -3.31
C PHE A 10 -8.80 1.98 -2.42
N ILE A 11 -8.08 2.25 -1.32
CA ILE A 11 -7.61 1.21 -0.39
C ILE A 11 -8.75 0.35 0.13
N ASN A 12 -9.85 0.98 0.57
CA ASN A 12 -11.02 0.26 1.10
C ASN A 12 -11.84 -0.45 0.02
N SER A 13 -11.65 -0.13 -1.26
CA SER A 13 -12.28 -0.85 -2.37
C SER A 13 -11.57 -2.15 -2.73
N LEU A 14 -10.32 -2.33 -2.29
CA LEU A 14 -9.52 -3.51 -2.61
C LEU A 14 -9.98 -4.75 -1.82
N PRO A 15 -10.02 -5.95 -2.45
CA PRO A 15 -10.23 -7.20 -1.73
C PRO A 15 -9.11 -7.48 -0.72
N GLY A 16 -9.44 -7.55 0.57
CA GLY A 16 -8.49 -7.93 1.62
C GLY A 16 -8.38 -9.45 1.82
N PRO A 17 -7.27 -9.95 2.38
CA PRO A 17 -6.12 -9.20 2.90
C PRO A 17 -5.16 -8.70 1.81
N LEU A 18 -4.49 -7.58 2.10
CA LEU A 18 -3.40 -7.07 1.26
C LEU A 18 -2.06 -7.70 1.66
N TRP A 19 -1.16 -7.83 0.70
CA TRP A 19 0.16 -8.42 0.88
C TRP A 19 1.23 -7.52 0.27
N GLY A 20 2.28 -7.20 1.02
CA GLY A 20 3.41 -6.40 0.53
C GLY A 20 4.61 -7.28 0.18
N SER A 21 5.29 -6.95 -0.92
CA SER A 21 6.60 -7.53 -1.25
C SER A 21 7.63 -6.43 -1.53
N GLU A 22 8.78 -6.51 -0.87
CA GLU A 22 9.90 -5.57 -1.06
C GLU A 22 10.74 -5.88 -2.32
N ASN A 23 10.61 -7.09 -2.87
CA ASN A 23 11.35 -7.55 -4.05
C ASN A 23 10.46 -8.05 -5.21
N GLY A 24 9.15 -8.15 -4.97
CA GLY A 24 8.14 -8.58 -5.95
C GLY A 24 8.20 -10.06 -6.34
N LYS A 25 8.95 -10.90 -5.61
CA LYS A 25 9.21 -12.30 -6.01
C LYS A 25 9.01 -13.29 -4.88
N ASP A 26 9.86 -13.22 -3.86
CA ASP A 26 10.12 -14.38 -3.00
C ASP A 26 9.35 -14.34 -1.67
N TRP A 27 9.09 -13.13 -1.15
CA TRP A 27 8.45 -12.95 0.15
C TRP A 27 7.28 -11.98 0.06
N TRP A 28 6.18 -12.39 0.68
CA TRP A 28 4.94 -11.65 0.78
C TRP A 28 4.53 -11.60 2.25
N TRP A 29 4.44 -10.40 2.78
CA TRP A 29 4.06 -10.18 4.15
C TRP A 29 2.63 -9.64 4.18
N PRO A 30 1.71 -10.25 4.96
CA PRO A 30 0.36 -9.73 5.07
C PRO A 30 0.39 -8.37 5.76
N ILE A 31 -0.36 -7.42 5.21
CA ILE A 31 -0.52 -6.06 5.72
C ILE A 31 -1.71 -6.07 6.68
N HIS A 32 -1.48 -5.63 7.91
CA HIS A 32 -2.47 -5.59 8.99
C HIS A 32 -3.32 -4.32 8.96
N ASP A 33 -2.65 -3.17 8.85
CA ASP A 33 -3.27 -1.86 8.81
C ASP A 33 -2.41 -0.87 8.02
N ILE A 34 -3.08 0.14 7.47
CA ILE A 34 -2.47 1.24 6.72
C ILE A 34 -2.95 2.53 7.36
N ASP A 35 -2.00 3.37 7.79
CA ASP A 35 -2.26 4.73 8.21
C ASP A 35 -2.22 5.65 6.99
N VAL A 36 -3.42 6.02 6.54
CA VAL A 36 -3.65 6.88 5.38
C VAL A 36 -2.98 8.26 5.51
N GLN A 37 -2.85 8.78 6.74
CA GLN A 37 -2.30 10.11 6.97
C GLN A 37 -0.79 10.15 6.86
N THR A 38 -0.12 9.08 7.28
CA THR A 38 1.35 9.03 7.35
C THR A 38 1.98 8.22 6.23
N GLY A 39 1.20 7.40 5.51
CA GLY A 39 1.74 6.45 4.54
C GLY A 39 2.40 5.23 5.19
N MET A 40 2.31 5.10 6.52
CA MET A 40 2.87 3.97 7.24
C MET A 40 1.92 2.78 7.22
N LEU A 41 2.46 1.58 7.15
CA LEU A 41 1.72 0.35 7.23
C LEU A 41 2.40 -0.65 8.17
N ARG A 42 1.62 -1.57 8.70
CA ARG A 42 2.12 -2.64 9.57
C ARG A 42 2.03 -3.98 8.86
N ILE A 43 3.13 -4.71 8.78
CA ILE A 43 3.20 -6.06 8.22
C ILE A 43 3.45 -7.09 9.32
N ASP A 44 2.99 -8.32 9.10
CA ASP A 44 3.39 -9.49 9.88
C ASP A 44 4.55 -10.21 9.17
N VAL A 45 5.70 -10.19 9.83
CA VAL A 45 6.90 -10.92 9.43
C VAL A 45 7.05 -12.11 10.39
N CYS A 46 6.43 -13.24 10.03
CA CYS A 46 6.52 -14.50 10.76
C CYS A 46 6.07 -14.41 12.24
N GLY A 47 4.97 -13.72 12.51
CA GLY A 47 4.36 -13.50 13.83
C GLY A 47 4.87 -12.25 14.55
N LEU A 48 5.74 -11.46 13.92
CA LEU A 48 6.26 -10.19 14.45
C LEU A 48 5.74 -9.03 13.61
N LEU A 49 5.23 -8.00 14.29
CA LEU A 49 4.74 -6.81 13.62
C LEU A 49 5.88 -5.84 13.33
N GLU A 50 6.05 -5.47 12.07
CA GLU A 50 7.01 -4.47 11.61
C GLU A 50 6.28 -3.31 10.94
N VAL A 51 6.74 -2.09 11.18
CA VAL A 51 6.17 -0.86 10.61
C VAL A 51 7.07 -0.37 9.49
N LYS A 52 6.50 -0.16 8.30
CA LYS A 52 7.20 0.33 7.10
C LYS A 52 6.42 1.43 6.41
N HIS A 53 7.08 2.20 5.57
CA HIS A 53 6.40 3.13 4.68
C HIS A 53 5.87 2.39 3.45
N VAL A 54 4.72 2.79 2.90
CA VAL A 54 4.12 2.13 1.72
C VAL A 54 5.09 2.09 0.52
N LEU A 55 5.90 3.15 0.35
CA LEU A 55 6.91 3.23 -0.72
C LEU A 55 8.15 2.34 -0.49
N ASP A 56 8.30 1.70 0.67
CA ASP A 56 9.37 0.71 0.89
C ASP A 56 9.08 -0.61 0.17
N PHE A 57 7.83 -0.82 -0.25
CA PHE A 57 7.43 -2.00 -1.01
C PHE A 57 7.70 -1.81 -2.50
N TYR A 58 8.04 -2.91 -3.18
CA TYR A 58 8.11 -2.93 -4.63
C TYR A 58 6.71 -3.05 -5.24
N VAL A 59 5.85 -3.86 -4.60
CA VAL A 59 4.50 -4.15 -5.08
C VAL A 59 3.61 -4.57 -3.91
N ILE A 60 2.32 -4.22 -4.02
CA ILE A 60 1.27 -4.69 -3.11
C ILE A 60 0.29 -5.54 -3.91
N ARG A 61 -0.16 -6.65 -3.34
CA ARG A 61 -1.11 -7.59 -3.95
C ARG A 61 -2.38 -7.69 -3.12
N ASP A 62 -3.53 -7.64 -3.77
CA ASP A 62 -4.82 -7.89 -3.13
C ASP A 62 -5.20 -9.38 -3.11
N ASP A 63 -6.33 -9.73 -2.48
CA ASP A 63 -6.77 -11.13 -2.39
C ASP A 63 -7.22 -11.72 -3.74
N ALA A 64 -7.59 -10.85 -4.69
CA ALA A 64 -7.88 -11.23 -6.06
C ALA A 64 -6.62 -11.50 -6.91
N GLN A 65 -5.42 -11.42 -6.31
CA GLN A 65 -4.12 -11.57 -6.96
C GLN A 65 -3.76 -10.43 -7.91
N THR A 66 -4.45 -9.29 -7.82
CA THR A 66 -4.10 -8.09 -8.59
C THR A 66 -2.89 -7.41 -7.95
N LEU A 67 -1.94 -7.01 -8.79
CA LEU A 67 -0.75 -6.28 -8.37
C LEU A 67 -0.97 -4.78 -8.54
N HIS A 68 -0.61 -4.03 -7.51
CA HIS A 68 -0.72 -2.58 -7.42
C HIS A 68 0.66 -2.01 -7.16
N ALA A 69 1.05 -0.96 -7.88
CA ALA A 69 2.24 -0.23 -7.51
C ALA A 69 1.95 0.51 -6.19
N PRO A 70 2.91 0.62 -5.26
CA PRO A 70 2.72 1.39 -4.02
C PRO A 70 2.26 2.82 -4.27
N ASP A 71 2.73 3.34 -5.39
CA ASP A 71 2.44 4.63 -5.95
C ASP A 71 0.95 4.83 -6.29
N ASP A 72 0.21 3.77 -6.60
CA ASP A 72 -1.23 3.81 -6.93
C ASP A 72 -2.09 4.10 -5.69
N PHE A 73 -1.52 3.94 -4.49
CA PHE A 73 -2.21 4.17 -3.23
C PHE A 73 -2.33 5.66 -2.89
N TYR A 74 -1.70 6.56 -3.64
CA TYR A 74 -1.77 8.00 -3.39
C TYR A 74 -2.88 8.66 -4.21
N ILE A 75 -3.51 9.70 -3.64
CA ILE A 75 -4.49 10.52 -4.36
C ILE A 75 -3.80 11.20 -5.55
N GLU A 76 -4.42 11.23 -6.73
CA GLU A 76 -3.94 12.08 -7.82
C GLU A 76 -4.29 13.54 -7.49
N ARG A 77 -3.30 14.45 -7.39
CA ARG A 77 -3.63 15.88 -7.42
C ARG A 77 -3.81 16.26 -8.88
N ASP A 78 -5.04 16.60 -9.24
CA ASP A 78 -5.32 17.37 -10.44
C ASP A 78 -4.45 18.64 -10.39
N GLU A 79 -3.74 18.92 -11.48
CA GLU A 79 -3.12 20.23 -11.65
C GLU A 79 -4.27 21.25 -11.65
N GLU A 80 -4.30 22.12 -10.63
CA GLU A 80 -5.25 23.22 -10.58
C GLU A 80 -5.29 23.90 -11.96
N ALA A 81 -6.43 23.78 -12.64
CA ALA A 81 -6.69 24.49 -13.88
C ALA A 81 -6.48 25.99 -13.62
N LYS A 82 -5.41 26.53 -14.21
CA LYS A 82 -5.17 27.98 -14.27
C LYS A 82 -6.16 28.66 -15.20
#